data_AF-A0A7X7BN60-F1
#
_entry.id   AF-A0A7X7BN60-F1
#
_cell.length_a   1.000
_cell.length_b   1.000
_cell.length_c   1.000
_cell.angle_alpha   90.00
_cell.angle_beta   90.00
_cell.angle_gamma   90.00
#
_symmetry.space_group_name_H-M   'P 1'
#
loop_
_entity.id
_entity.type
_entity.pdbx_description
1 polymer ?
#
loop_
_entity_poly.entity_id
_entity_poly.type
_entity_poly.pdbx_seq_one_letter_code
_entity_poly.pdbx_strand_id
1 'polypeptide(L)'
;MNNTDKTTTTKRKKIASSSSDNYLIWIIPVITLLLALIIYLVPGNEIPAGGANLRTLRVGNFPIVLILEQSQGEITSAWLRTPAGVKQIEQLDGLSFVSDSVFLSKVDQDEKEDLLWRTSFTNFEGTGAHLWVGVTTWSPKAHIFTTPYEYTRWDAVPAKLVVPKGTAVYVSPAVPTYDKADSFRGRDSYSFIYTIRMTPEGPAFVPVPDVYKQLSILLRAGIQGEFTPTKRLAYVRMLNEFNSLANGKPPKAETLLNFQMEKIAVLSWKR
;
A
#
# COMPACT_ATOMS: atom_id res chain seq x y z
N MET A 1 -60.36 -61.34 16.16
CA MET A 1 -60.14 -61.70 17.58
C MET A 1 -58.69 -62.15 17.72
N ASN A 2 -57.96 -61.46 18.60
CA ASN A 2 -56.62 -61.75 19.13
C ASN A 2 -55.42 -61.85 18.17
N ASN A 3 -54.18 -61.65 18.59
CA ASN A 3 -53.50 -60.68 19.48
C ASN A 3 -52.00 -61.02 19.31
N THR A 4 -51.13 -60.04 19.57
CA THR A 4 -49.76 -60.20 20.11
C THR A 4 -48.64 -60.95 19.35
N ASP A 5 -47.64 -60.16 18.91
CA ASP A 5 -46.30 -59.99 19.56
C ASP A 5 -45.12 -60.96 19.32
N LYS A 6 -43.93 -60.33 19.21
CA LYS A 6 -42.53 -60.77 19.52
C LYS A 6 -41.59 -61.49 18.51
N THR A 7 -40.52 -60.75 18.13
CA THR A 7 -39.04 -61.01 18.23
C THR A 7 -38.53 -62.47 18.09
N THR A 8 -37.44 -62.84 17.38
CA THR A 8 -36.02 -62.41 17.50
C THR A 8 -35.09 -63.19 16.53
N THR A 9 -34.04 -62.53 15.97
CA THR A 9 -32.64 -62.96 15.66
C THR A 9 -32.20 -64.14 14.75
N THR A 10 -31.30 -63.77 13.81
CA THR A 10 -30.06 -64.42 13.28
C THR A 10 -30.10 -65.70 12.42
N LYS A 11 -29.54 -65.64 11.20
CA LYS A 11 -28.18 -66.18 10.87
C LYS A 11 -27.75 -65.91 9.43
N ARG A 12 -26.50 -65.45 9.31
CA ARG A 12 -25.65 -65.34 8.11
C ARG A 12 -25.64 -66.63 7.28
N LYS A 13 -25.70 -66.49 5.95
CA LYS A 13 -24.94 -67.33 5.01
C LYS A 13 -24.20 -66.42 4.00
N LYS A 14 -22.87 -66.37 4.15
CA LYS A 14 -21.92 -65.82 3.17
C LYS A 14 -21.92 -66.76 1.96
N ILE A 15 -22.12 -66.20 0.76
CA ILE A 15 -21.76 -66.84 -0.51
C ILE A 15 -20.43 -66.24 -0.92
N ALA A 16 -19.47 -67.11 -1.19
CA ALA A 16 -18.18 -66.79 -1.76
C ALA A 16 -18.27 -66.78 -3.30
N SER A 17 -17.66 -65.78 -3.93
CA SER A 17 -17.17 -65.82 -5.31
C SER A 17 -15.93 -64.91 -5.33
N SER A 18 -14.69 -65.41 -5.30
CA SER A 18 -13.94 -66.06 -6.39
C SER A 18 -13.84 -65.21 -7.65
N SER A 19 -12.60 -64.75 -7.91
CA SER A 19 -11.98 -64.46 -9.23
C SER A 19 -11.93 -63.00 -9.72
N SER A 20 -10.75 -62.36 -9.57
CA SER A 20 -9.88 -61.87 -10.68
C SER A 20 -8.98 -60.66 -10.30
N ASP A 21 -8.16 -60.79 -9.26
CA ASP A 21 -7.34 -59.67 -8.73
C ASP A 21 -6.03 -59.33 -9.47
N ASN A 22 -5.74 -59.90 -10.65
CA ASN A 22 -4.42 -59.71 -11.29
C ASN A 22 -4.37 -58.79 -12.52
N TYR A 23 -5.51 -58.37 -13.09
CA TYR A 23 -5.50 -57.42 -14.21
C TYR A 23 -5.45 -55.96 -13.76
N LEU A 24 -5.96 -55.65 -12.56
CA LEU A 24 -6.08 -54.29 -12.07
C LEU A 24 -4.73 -53.68 -11.68
N ILE A 25 -3.76 -54.51 -11.27
CA ILE A 25 -2.40 -54.08 -10.85
C ILE A 25 -1.54 -53.66 -12.06
N TRP A 26 -1.75 -54.25 -13.24
CA TRP A 26 -1.00 -53.91 -14.47
C TRP A 26 -1.57 -52.73 -15.25
N ILE A 27 -2.83 -52.35 -14.99
CA ILE A 27 -3.49 -51.22 -15.67
C ILE A 27 -3.05 -49.88 -15.07
N ILE A 28 -2.75 -49.84 -13.77
CA ILE A 28 -2.33 -48.62 -13.06
C ILE A 28 -1.07 -47.98 -13.67
N PRO A 29 0.06 -48.69 -13.90
CA PRO A 29 1.26 -48.09 -14.48
C PRO A 29 1.05 -47.58 -15.91
N VAL A 30 0.19 -48.23 -16.68
CA VAL A 30 -0.15 -47.81 -18.04
C VAL A 30 -0.98 -46.53 -18.00
N ILE A 31 -1.98 -46.46 -17.12
CA ILE A 31 -2.81 -45.26 -16.94
C ILE A 31 -1.97 -44.08 -16.43
N THR A 32 -1.07 -44.28 -15.47
CA THR A 32 -0.21 -43.19 -14.97
C THR A 32 0.76 -42.70 -16.04
N LEU A 33 1.30 -43.60 -16.87
CA LEU A 33 2.18 -43.22 -17.98
C LEU A 33 1.41 -42.47 -19.07
N LEU A 34 0.17 -42.87 -19.36
CA LEU A 34 -0.73 -42.16 -20.28
C LEU A 34 -1.12 -40.78 -19.74
N LEU A 35 -1.41 -40.66 -18.43
CA LEU A 35 -1.68 -39.38 -17.79
C LEU A 35 -0.45 -38.46 -17.78
N ALA A 36 0.74 -39.00 -17.51
CA ALA A 36 1.99 -38.24 -17.58
C ALA A 36 2.29 -37.78 -19.02
N LEU A 37 2.03 -38.64 -20.02
CA LEU A 37 2.18 -38.30 -21.42
C LEU A 37 1.16 -37.23 -21.86
N ILE A 38 -0.08 -37.30 -21.37
CA ILE A 38 -1.09 -36.26 -21.61
C ILE A 38 -0.64 -34.95 -20.96
N ILE A 39 -0.16 -34.94 -19.71
CA ILE A 39 0.35 -33.73 -19.06
C ILE A 39 1.55 -33.15 -19.82
N TYR A 40 2.41 -34.01 -20.39
CA TYR A 40 3.56 -33.59 -21.18
C TYR A 40 3.19 -33.06 -22.58
N LEU A 41 2.13 -33.62 -23.18
CA LEU A 41 1.64 -33.24 -24.52
C LEU A 41 0.61 -32.11 -24.50
N VAL A 42 -0.04 -31.84 -23.36
CA VAL A 42 -0.80 -30.62 -23.18
C VAL A 42 0.22 -29.48 -23.35
N PRO A 43 0.04 -28.61 -24.37
CA PRO A 43 0.87 -27.43 -24.47
C PRO A 43 0.72 -26.71 -23.14
N GLY A 44 1.78 -26.68 -22.35
CA GLY A 44 1.80 -25.79 -21.19
C GLY A 44 1.38 -24.44 -21.74
N ASN A 45 0.39 -23.80 -21.13
CA ASN A 45 0.16 -22.39 -21.37
C ASN A 45 1.51 -21.74 -21.12
N GLU A 46 2.26 -21.49 -22.19
CA GLU A 46 3.44 -20.65 -22.16
C GLU A 46 2.89 -19.29 -21.76
N ILE A 47 2.87 -19.04 -20.46
CA ILE A 47 2.80 -17.69 -19.93
C ILE A 47 3.98 -17.03 -20.62
N PRO A 48 3.76 -16.08 -21.55
CA PRO A 48 4.84 -15.53 -22.33
C PRO A 48 5.91 -15.05 -21.36
N ALA A 49 7.15 -15.56 -21.52
CA ALA A 49 8.26 -15.29 -20.62
C ALA A 49 8.60 -13.79 -20.50
N GLY A 50 8.01 -12.96 -21.38
CA GLY A 50 8.06 -11.50 -21.37
C GLY A 50 6.69 -10.84 -21.51
N GLY A 51 5.66 -11.34 -20.82
CA GLY A 51 4.35 -10.68 -20.79
C GLY A 51 4.42 -9.35 -20.02
N ALA A 52 4.54 -8.22 -20.74
CA ALA A 52 4.33 -6.90 -20.19
C ALA A 52 2.88 -6.79 -19.68
N ASN A 53 2.70 -6.69 -18.37
CA ASN A 53 1.39 -6.55 -17.73
C ASN A 53 1.07 -5.06 -17.59
N LEU A 54 -0.02 -4.62 -18.21
CA LEU A 54 -0.51 -3.24 -18.07
C LEU A 54 -1.48 -3.16 -16.89
N ARG A 55 -1.08 -2.43 -15.85
CA ARG A 55 -1.95 -2.05 -14.74
C ARG A 55 -2.45 -0.63 -14.92
N THR A 56 -3.77 -0.47 -14.95
CA THR A 56 -4.41 0.84 -15.08
C THR A 56 -5.13 1.20 -13.78
N LEU A 57 -4.76 2.32 -13.18
CA LEU A 57 -5.36 2.85 -11.96
C LEU A 57 -6.17 4.12 -12.29
N ARG A 58 -7.44 4.13 -11.87
CA ARG A 58 -8.40 5.22 -12.10
C ARG A 58 -9.01 5.65 -10.78
N VAL A 59 -9.33 6.94 -10.67
CA VAL A 59 -9.90 7.51 -9.43
C VAL A 59 -11.26 8.12 -9.68
N GLY A 60 -12.31 7.36 -9.37
CA GLY A 60 -13.70 7.82 -9.45
C GLY A 60 -14.02 8.53 -10.77
N ASN A 61 -14.57 9.74 -10.66
CA ASN A 61 -14.96 10.58 -11.80
C ASN A 61 -13.87 11.60 -12.20
N PHE A 62 -12.69 11.55 -11.59
CA PHE A 62 -11.61 12.47 -11.95
C PHE A 62 -10.98 12.03 -13.27
N PRO A 63 -10.66 12.96 -14.20
CA PRO A 63 -10.18 12.63 -15.53
C PRO A 63 -8.67 12.30 -15.53
N ILE A 64 -8.21 11.58 -14.52
CA ILE A 64 -6.82 11.16 -14.37
C ILE A 64 -6.71 9.63 -14.35
N VAL A 65 -5.68 9.12 -15.02
CA VAL A 65 -5.41 7.68 -15.10
C VAL A 65 -3.92 7.46 -15.01
N LEU A 66 -3.48 6.61 -14.07
CA LEU A 66 -2.09 6.14 -14.03
C LEU A 66 -2.00 4.77 -14.69
N ILE A 67 -1.17 4.67 -15.72
CA ILE A 67 -0.91 3.44 -16.47
C ILE A 67 0.49 2.99 -16.12
N LEU A 68 0.62 1.75 -15.67
CA LEU A 68 1.88 1.13 -15.29
C LEU A 68 2.09 -0.04 -16.23
N GLU A 69 3.18 -0.01 -16.98
CA GLU A 69 3.69 -1.18 -17.68
C GLU A 69 4.62 -1.92 -16.74
N GLN A 70 4.35 -3.22 -16.54
CA GLN A 70 5.08 -4.04 -15.59
C GLN A 70 5.69 -5.25 -16.27
N SER A 71 6.95 -5.55 -15.96
CA SER A 71 7.62 -6.80 -16.33
C SER A 71 8.09 -7.48 -15.05
N GLN A 72 7.74 -8.76 -14.87
CA GLN A 72 8.11 -9.54 -13.67
C GLN A 72 7.74 -8.88 -12.33
N GLY A 73 6.68 -8.05 -12.32
CA GLY A 73 6.19 -7.34 -11.12
C GLY A 73 6.77 -5.93 -10.95
N GLU A 74 7.89 -5.63 -11.59
CA GLU A 74 8.53 -4.31 -11.58
C GLU A 74 7.98 -3.42 -12.70
N ILE A 75 7.88 -2.13 -12.43
CA ILE A 75 7.41 -1.13 -13.38
C ILE A 75 8.54 -0.82 -14.36
N THR A 76 8.29 -1.00 -15.66
CA THR A 76 9.22 -0.62 -16.72
C THR A 76 8.91 0.77 -17.27
N SER A 77 7.63 1.18 -17.21
CA SER A 77 7.23 2.54 -17.55
C SER A 77 5.95 2.93 -16.81
N ALA A 78 5.88 4.17 -16.33
CA ALA A 78 4.69 4.74 -15.69
C ALA A 78 4.23 6.01 -16.39
N TRP A 79 2.96 6.06 -16.77
CA TRP A 79 2.37 7.16 -17.53
C TRP A 79 1.11 7.69 -16.84
N LEU A 80 1.15 8.95 -16.43
CA LEU A 80 -0.03 9.66 -15.93
C LEU A 80 -0.73 10.39 -17.09
N ARG A 81 -1.94 9.94 -17.40
CA ARG A 81 -2.81 10.60 -18.38
C ARG A 81 -3.75 11.57 -17.67
N THR A 82 -3.81 12.78 -18.20
CA THR A 82 -4.71 13.86 -17.80
C THR A 82 -5.34 14.50 -19.05
N PRO A 83 -6.33 15.40 -18.94
CA PRO A 83 -6.85 16.11 -20.10
C PRO A 83 -5.82 17.07 -20.74
N ALA A 84 -4.80 17.48 -19.99
CA ALA A 84 -3.70 18.29 -20.50
C ALA A 84 -2.68 17.48 -21.33
N GLY A 85 -2.77 16.14 -21.32
CA GLY A 85 -1.84 15.25 -22.01
C GLY A 85 -1.36 14.11 -21.13
N VAL A 86 -0.30 13.44 -21.60
CA VAL A 86 0.32 12.30 -20.92
C VAL A 86 1.70 12.70 -20.40
N LYS A 87 2.02 12.34 -19.16
CA LYS A 87 3.32 12.60 -18.53
C LYS A 87 3.91 11.29 -18.01
N GLN A 88 5.12 10.96 -18.43
CA GLN A 88 5.88 9.85 -17.84
C GLN A 88 6.33 10.23 -16.43
N ILE A 89 6.28 9.26 -15.51
CA ILE A 89 6.71 9.37 -14.12
C ILE A 89 7.90 8.43 -13.89
N GLU A 90 9.10 8.87 -14.31
CA GLU A 90 10.34 8.10 -14.27
C GLU A 90 10.73 7.67 -12.83
N GLN A 91 10.27 8.39 -11.81
CA GLN A 91 10.51 8.06 -10.40
C GLN A 91 9.91 6.72 -9.96
N LEU A 92 9.08 6.09 -10.79
CA LEU A 92 8.44 4.80 -10.49
C LEU A 92 9.13 3.61 -11.18
N ASP A 93 10.06 3.85 -12.10
CA ASP A 93 10.73 2.80 -12.84
C ASP A 93 11.55 1.91 -11.89
N GLY A 94 11.46 0.59 -12.06
CA GLY A 94 12.06 -0.42 -11.19
C GLY A 94 11.34 -0.66 -9.86
N LEU A 95 10.23 0.04 -9.58
CA LEU A 95 9.42 -0.20 -8.37
C LEU A 95 8.25 -1.15 -8.64
N SER A 96 7.66 -1.70 -7.59
CA SER A 96 6.44 -2.51 -7.61
C SER A 96 5.28 -1.75 -6.94
N PHE A 97 4.09 -1.82 -7.52
CA PHE A 97 2.89 -1.23 -6.90
C PHE A 97 2.49 -1.95 -5.61
N VAL A 98 2.21 -1.18 -4.56
CA VAL A 98 1.77 -1.68 -3.25
C VAL A 98 0.28 -1.40 -3.02
N SER A 99 -0.12 -0.14 -3.09
CA SER A 99 -1.47 0.29 -2.74
C SER A 99 -1.79 1.68 -3.28
N ASP A 100 -3.07 2.03 -3.28
CA ASP A 100 -3.54 3.38 -3.51
C ASP A 100 -4.59 3.82 -2.49
N SER A 101 -4.72 5.13 -2.32
CA SER A 101 -5.62 5.74 -1.34
C SER A 101 -6.09 7.11 -1.81
N VAL A 102 -7.38 7.36 -1.64
CA VAL A 102 -8.08 8.55 -2.15
C VAL A 102 -8.61 9.38 -0.99
N PHE A 103 -8.33 10.68 -1.03
CA PHE A 103 -8.75 11.65 -0.04
C PHE A 103 -9.46 12.79 -0.76
N LEU A 104 -10.67 13.12 -0.33
CA LEU A 104 -11.51 14.14 -0.95
C LEU A 104 -11.72 15.31 0.02
N SER A 105 -11.60 16.52 -0.50
CA SER A 105 -11.85 17.76 0.22
C SER A 105 -12.23 18.88 -0.74
N LYS A 106 -12.95 19.89 -0.27
CA LYS A 106 -13.22 21.12 -1.04
C LYS A 106 -12.17 22.17 -0.71
N VAL A 107 -11.32 22.55 -1.67
CA VAL A 107 -10.26 23.54 -1.47
C VAL A 107 -10.34 24.72 -2.42
N ASP A 108 -11.03 24.58 -3.56
CA ASP A 108 -11.05 25.59 -4.61
C ASP A 108 -12.40 26.32 -4.77
N GLN A 109 -12.96 26.78 -3.65
CA GLN A 109 -14.14 27.66 -3.56
C GLN A 109 -15.40 27.21 -4.33
N ASP A 110 -15.41 26.01 -4.90
CA ASP A 110 -16.58 25.42 -5.53
C ASP A 110 -17.19 24.31 -4.66
N GLU A 111 -18.34 23.79 -5.09
CA GLU A 111 -19.07 22.77 -4.35
C GLU A 111 -18.62 21.34 -4.68
N LYS A 112 -17.66 21.17 -5.60
CA LYS A 112 -17.14 19.88 -6.02
C LYS A 112 -16.01 19.47 -5.09
N GLU A 113 -15.79 18.15 -5.04
CA GLU A 113 -14.69 17.59 -4.27
C GLU A 113 -13.41 17.68 -5.11
N ASP A 114 -12.35 18.20 -4.51
CA ASP A 114 -11.00 18.14 -5.04
C ASP A 114 -10.33 16.84 -4.59
N LEU A 115 -9.44 16.32 -5.43
CA LEU A 115 -8.77 15.06 -5.23
C LEU A 115 -7.41 15.26 -4.58
N LEU A 116 -7.12 14.44 -3.59
CA LEU A 116 -5.76 14.06 -3.20
C LEU A 116 -5.66 12.54 -3.33
N TRP A 117 -4.86 12.08 -4.29
CA TRP A 117 -4.62 10.66 -4.53
C TRP A 117 -3.17 10.31 -4.21
N ARG A 118 -2.98 9.27 -3.39
CA ARG A 118 -1.67 8.71 -3.10
C ARG A 118 -1.60 7.28 -3.61
N THR A 119 -0.57 7.01 -4.41
CA THR A 119 -0.18 5.65 -4.82
C THR A 119 1.19 5.33 -4.22
N SER A 120 1.39 4.10 -3.78
CA SER A 120 2.58 3.67 -3.05
C SER A 120 3.30 2.56 -3.81
N PHE A 121 4.62 2.68 -3.90
CA PHE A 121 5.48 1.78 -4.65
C PHE A 121 6.71 1.41 -3.82
N THR A 122 7.19 0.19 -3.96
CA THR A 122 8.38 -0.32 -3.26
C THR A 122 9.20 -1.23 -4.17
N ASN A 123 10.50 -1.31 -3.91
CA ASN A 123 11.39 -2.35 -4.44
C ASN A 123 11.56 -3.50 -3.42
N PHE A 124 12.31 -4.54 -3.82
CA PHE A 124 12.62 -5.69 -2.97
C PHE A 124 13.48 -5.33 -1.74
N GLU A 125 14.23 -4.24 -1.80
CA GLU A 125 15.04 -3.73 -0.68
C GLU A 125 14.18 -3.03 0.40
N GLY A 126 12.88 -2.83 0.13
CA GLY A 126 11.94 -2.18 1.05
C GLY A 126 11.98 -0.65 1.03
N THR A 127 12.61 -0.07 -0.01
CA THR A 127 12.60 1.36 -0.31
C THR A 127 11.70 1.63 -1.51
N GLY A 128 11.23 2.86 -1.69
CA GLY A 128 10.46 3.23 -2.86
C GLY A 128 9.95 4.66 -2.79
N ALA A 129 8.76 4.88 -3.34
CA ALA A 129 8.17 6.20 -3.42
C ALA A 129 6.64 6.16 -3.27
N HIS A 130 6.09 7.26 -2.75
CA HIS A 130 4.69 7.60 -2.96
C HIS A 130 4.59 8.63 -4.08
N LEU A 131 3.68 8.40 -5.02
CA LEU A 131 3.24 9.41 -5.97
C LEU A 131 1.96 10.05 -5.43
N TRP A 132 1.97 11.38 -5.35
CA TRP A 132 0.86 12.21 -4.92
C TRP A 132 0.32 12.99 -6.10
N VAL A 133 -0.98 12.85 -6.36
CA VAL A 133 -1.69 13.61 -7.39
C VAL A 133 -2.81 14.40 -6.74
N GLY A 134 -2.68 15.72 -6.74
CA GLY A 134 -3.74 16.63 -6.34
C GLY A 134 -4.50 17.15 -7.56
N VAL A 135 -5.82 17.12 -7.57
CA VAL A 135 -6.63 17.70 -8.67
C VAL A 135 -7.63 18.70 -8.13
N THR A 136 -7.55 19.93 -8.60
CA THR A 136 -8.55 20.98 -8.37
C THR A 136 -9.62 20.95 -9.47
N THR A 137 -10.86 21.33 -9.16
CA THR A 137 -12.01 21.21 -10.07
C THR A 137 -12.56 22.52 -10.64
N TRP A 138 -12.48 23.63 -9.90
CA TRP A 138 -12.87 24.98 -10.33
C TRP A 138 -11.97 25.50 -11.45
N SER A 139 -10.66 25.50 -11.19
CA SER A 139 -9.59 25.75 -12.16
C SER A 139 -8.83 24.43 -12.36
N PRO A 140 -9.21 23.60 -13.35
CA PRO A 140 -8.70 22.24 -13.46
C PRO A 140 -7.17 22.18 -13.62
N LYS A 141 -6.51 21.66 -12.58
CA LYS A 141 -5.07 21.47 -12.52
C LYS A 141 -4.77 20.15 -11.83
N ALA A 142 -3.77 19.42 -12.33
CA ALA A 142 -3.16 18.28 -11.66
C ALA A 142 -1.79 18.67 -11.15
N HIS A 143 -1.61 18.57 -9.83
CA HIS A 143 -0.34 18.79 -9.14
C HIS A 143 0.27 17.44 -8.80
N ILE A 144 1.49 17.18 -9.29
CA ILE A 144 2.11 15.87 -9.24
C ILE A 144 3.40 15.99 -8.42
N PHE A 145 3.48 15.20 -7.35
CA PHE A 145 4.60 15.19 -6.42
C PHE A 145 5.04 13.76 -6.08
N THR A 146 6.28 13.60 -5.66
CA THR A 146 6.77 12.37 -5.04
C THR A 146 7.22 12.61 -3.61
N THR A 147 7.21 11.56 -2.81
CA THR A 147 7.93 11.50 -1.54
C THR A 147 8.57 10.12 -1.42
N PRO A 148 9.75 9.98 -0.79
CA PRO A 148 10.36 8.67 -0.60
C PRO A 148 9.53 7.82 0.37
N TYR A 149 9.59 6.50 0.19
CA TYR A 149 8.91 5.50 1.01
C TYR A 149 9.92 4.48 1.52
N GLU A 150 9.77 4.12 2.79
CA GLU A 150 10.53 3.06 3.45
C GLU A 150 9.69 2.57 4.62
N TYR A 151 9.74 1.26 4.91
CA TYR A 151 9.10 0.74 6.11
C TYR A 151 9.80 1.27 7.36
N THR A 152 9.03 1.73 8.32
CA THR A 152 9.50 2.29 9.60
C THR A 152 8.91 1.52 10.77
N ARG A 153 9.34 1.86 11.99
CA ARG A 153 8.76 1.26 13.20
C ARG A 153 7.28 1.59 13.38
N TRP A 154 6.77 2.64 12.73
CA TRP A 154 5.34 2.98 12.75
C TRP A 154 4.47 1.91 12.12
N ASP A 155 4.96 1.21 11.09
CA ASP A 155 4.21 0.17 10.38
C ASP A 155 3.95 -1.08 11.25
N ALA A 156 4.76 -1.28 12.29
CA ALA A 156 4.59 -2.35 13.27
C ALA A 156 3.64 -1.98 14.42
N VAL A 157 3.24 -0.71 14.55
CA VAL A 157 2.35 -0.26 15.63
C VAL A 157 0.90 -0.61 15.26
N PRO A 158 0.19 -1.45 16.03
CA PRO A 158 -1.17 -1.87 15.71
C PRO A 158 -2.23 -0.80 16.05
N ALA A 159 -1.88 0.48 16.01
CA ALA A 159 -2.76 1.58 16.36
C ALA A 159 -3.29 2.27 15.11
N LYS A 160 -4.63 2.38 15.00
CA LYS A 160 -5.28 3.12 13.93
C LYS A 160 -5.44 4.59 14.34
N LEU A 161 -4.80 5.49 13.59
CA LEU A 161 -5.01 6.92 13.76
C LEU A 161 -6.40 7.31 13.25
N VAL A 162 -7.12 8.12 14.03
CA VAL A 162 -8.34 8.79 13.57
C VAL A 162 -7.94 10.09 12.90
N VAL A 163 -8.18 10.19 11.59
CA VAL A 163 -7.77 11.33 10.76
C VAL A 163 -9.00 12.02 10.18
N PRO A 164 -9.05 13.37 10.14
CA PRO A 164 -10.16 14.09 9.50
C PRO A 164 -10.27 13.79 8.01
N LYS A 165 -11.48 13.92 7.45
CA LYS A 165 -11.73 13.78 6.00
C LYS A 165 -10.77 14.68 5.20
N GLY A 166 -10.25 14.16 4.10
CA GLY A 166 -9.32 14.88 3.22
C GLY A 166 -7.90 15.01 3.78
N THR A 167 -7.57 14.33 4.88
CA THR A 167 -6.22 14.29 5.46
C THR A 167 -5.58 12.94 5.21
N ALA A 168 -4.45 12.94 4.53
CA ALA A 168 -3.58 11.79 4.39
C ALA A 168 -2.45 11.85 5.44
N VAL A 169 -1.97 10.69 5.86
CA VAL A 169 -0.81 10.56 6.74
C VAL A 169 0.35 10.00 5.94
N TYR A 170 1.46 10.71 5.97
CA TYR A 170 2.73 10.32 5.35
C TYR A 170 3.77 10.09 6.44
N VAL A 171 4.40 8.92 6.43
CA VAL A 171 5.50 8.57 7.32
C VAL A 171 6.80 8.77 6.55
N SER A 172 7.66 9.70 7.00
CA SER A 172 8.95 9.90 6.34
C SER A 172 9.89 8.72 6.59
N PRO A 173 10.76 8.32 5.66
CA PRO A 173 11.76 7.28 5.88
C PRO A 173 12.76 7.57 6.99
N ALA A 174 12.97 8.85 7.31
CA ALA A 174 14.04 9.30 8.20
C ALA A 174 13.55 10.18 9.34
N VAL A 175 14.22 10.05 10.49
CA VAL A 175 14.10 10.99 11.60
C VAL A 175 14.67 12.35 11.15
N PRO A 176 13.99 13.48 11.46
CA PRO A 176 14.53 14.80 11.17
C PRO A 176 15.92 14.97 11.76
N THR A 177 16.81 15.63 11.02
CA THR A 177 18.19 15.84 11.43
C THR A 177 18.26 16.88 12.54
N TYR A 178 17.98 16.49 13.77
CA TYR A 178 18.15 17.32 14.94
C TYR A 178 19.65 17.38 15.29
N ASP A 179 20.33 18.49 15.01
CA ASP A 179 21.75 18.75 15.36
C ASP A 179 22.81 17.77 14.81
N LYS A 180 22.70 17.33 13.54
CA LYS A 180 23.75 16.57 12.81
C LYS A 180 24.12 15.19 13.39
N ALA A 181 23.24 14.56 14.18
CA ALA A 181 23.39 13.16 14.55
C ALA A 181 23.09 12.22 13.37
N ASP A 182 23.54 10.97 13.45
CA ASP A 182 23.23 9.91 12.49
C ASP A 182 21.71 9.88 12.21
N SER A 183 21.34 9.91 10.93
CA SER A 183 19.92 9.81 10.55
C SER A 183 19.43 8.41 10.86
N PHE A 184 18.67 8.25 11.94
CA PHE A 184 17.95 7.00 12.21
C PHE A 184 16.88 6.81 11.12
N ARG A 185 16.91 5.64 10.46
CA ARG A 185 16.04 5.30 9.33
C ARG A 185 15.50 3.88 9.45
N GLY A 186 14.54 3.57 8.59
CA GLY A 186 14.04 2.22 8.38
C GLY A 186 13.26 1.62 9.55
N ARG A 187 13.08 0.30 9.48
CA ARG A 187 12.14 -0.48 10.31
C ARG A 187 12.40 -0.41 11.81
N ASP A 188 13.63 -0.12 12.21
CA ASP A 188 14.00 -0.06 13.61
C ASP A 188 13.69 1.29 14.26
N SER A 189 13.33 2.30 13.47
CA SER A 189 13.26 3.68 13.93
C SER A 189 11.87 4.30 13.73
N TYR A 190 11.38 5.04 14.73
CA TYR A 190 10.25 5.94 14.56
C TYR A 190 10.73 7.20 13.86
N SER A 191 10.05 7.61 12.80
CA SER A 191 10.36 8.81 12.02
C SER A 191 9.26 9.86 12.14
N PHE A 192 9.45 11.01 11.48
CA PHE A 192 8.43 12.05 11.50
C PHE A 192 7.22 11.67 10.64
N ILE A 193 6.03 12.05 11.12
CA ILE A 193 4.77 11.84 10.43
C ILE A 193 4.19 13.20 10.02
N TYR A 194 3.94 13.34 8.72
CA TYR A 194 3.36 14.52 8.10
C TYR A 194 1.88 14.29 7.79
N THR A 195 1.04 15.28 8.09
CA THR A 195 -0.35 15.31 7.63
C THR A 195 -0.44 16.07 6.32
N ILE A 196 -0.74 15.36 5.23
CA ILE A 196 -0.84 15.91 3.88
C ILE A 196 -2.30 16.21 3.57
N ARG A 197 -2.58 17.43 3.13
CA ARG A 197 -3.91 17.86 2.67
C ARG A 197 -3.81 18.49 1.30
N MET A 198 -4.92 18.46 0.57
CA MET A 198 -5.04 19.25 -0.64
C MET A 198 -5.06 20.75 -0.27
N THR A 199 -4.43 21.57 -1.11
CA THR A 199 -4.47 23.04 -1.07
C THR A 199 -4.66 23.54 -2.51
N PRO A 200 -4.98 24.83 -2.74
CA PRO A 200 -5.04 25.39 -4.09
C PRO A 200 -3.75 25.22 -4.90
N GLU A 201 -2.59 25.08 -4.24
CA GLU A 201 -1.28 24.87 -4.86
C GLU A 201 -0.85 23.40 -4.94
N GLY A 202 -1.76 22.48 -4.62
CA GLY A 202 -1.56 21.03 -4.63
C GLY A 202 -1.44 20.41 -3.24
N PRO A 203 -1.01 19.13 -3.17
CA PRO A 203 -0.73 18.45 -1.91
C PRO A 203 0.33 19.20 -1.10
N ALA A 204 0.06 19.46 0.18
CA ALA A 204 0.99 20.13 1.07
C ALA A 204 0.92 19.60 2.50
N PHE A 205 2.00 19.79 3.25
CA PHE A 205 2.01 19.54 4.68
C PHE A 205 1.17 20.61 5.40
N VAL A 206 0.07 20.16 6.02
CA VAL A 206 -0.84 21.01 6.80
C VAL A 206 -1.02 20.34 8.17
N PRO A 207 -0.42 20.86 9.25
CA PRO A 207 -0.53 20.26 10.57
C PRO A 207 -1.98 20.11 11.04
N VAL A 208 -2.35 18.92 11.52
CA VAL A 208 -3.67 18.66 12.10
C VAL A 208 -3.52 18.36 13.59
N PRO A 209 -3.88 19.30 14.49
CA PRO A 209 -3.61 19.18 15.93
C PRO A 209 -4.09 17.86 16.56
N ASP A 210 -5.30 17.40 16.22
CA ASP A 210 -5.87 16.18 16.82
C ASP A 210 -5.16 14.89 16.38
N VAL A 211 -4.55 14.88 15.20
CA VAL A 211 -3.68 13.77 14.76
C VAL A 211 -2.40 13.78 15.58
N TYR A 212 -1.78 14.95 15.78
CA TYR A 212 -0.55 15.07 16.56
C TYR A 212 -0.75 14.75 18.05
N LYS A 213 -1.93 15.03 18.63
CA LYS A 213 -2.26 14.57 19.99
C LYS A 213 -2.19 13.03 20.11
N GLN A 214 -2.75 12.31 19.14
CA GLN A 214 -2.69 10.84 19.10
C GLN A 214 -1.26 10.34 18.90
N LEU A 215 -0.53 10.94 17.96
CA LEU A 215 0.87 10.59 17.68
C LEU A 215 1.78 10.79 18.88
N SER A 216 1.61 11.87 19.65
CA SER A 216 2.36 12.12 20.88
C SER A 216 2.17 11.01 21.92
N ILE A 217 0.96 10.46 22.05
CA ILE A 217 0.66 9.36 22.98
C ILE A 217 1.40 8.09 22.53
N LEU A 218 1.30 7.75 21.24
CA LEU A 218 1.95 6.57 20.67
C LEU A 218 3.49 6.66 20.77
N LEU A 219 4.07 7.80 20.42
CA LEU A 219 5.52 8.00 20.49
C LEU A 219 6.03 7.92 21.93
N ARG A 220 5.28 8.43 22.91
CA ARG A 220 5.66 8.35 24.32
C ARG A 220 5.79 6.90 24.80
N ALA A 221 4.90 6.01 24.37
CA ALA A 221 5.03 4.58 24.64
C ALA A 221 6.28 3.99 23.96
N GLY A 222 6.53 4.37 22.71
CA GLY A 222 7.74 3.97 21.98
C GLY A 222 9.06 4.39 22.65
N ILE A 223 9.11 5.59 23.23
CA ILE A 223 10.27 6.12 23.96
C ILE A 223 10.62 5.27 25.19
N GLN A 224 9.61 4.80 25.93
CA GLN A 224 9.83 3.99 27.13
C GLN A 224 10.53 2.66 26.82
N GLY A 225 10.30 2.10 25.62
CA GLY A 225 10.94 0.88 25.14
C GLY A 225 12.26 1.08 24.37
N GLU A 226 12.77 2.31 24.24
CA GLU A 226 14.02 2.58 23.52
C GLU A 226 15.20 2.67 24.51
N PHE A 227 16.19 1.80 24.37
CA PHE A 227 17.34 1.72 25.28
C PHE A 227 18.55 2.53 24.80
N THR A 228 18.58 2.93 23.54
CA THR A 228 19.68 3.70 22.95
C THR A 228 19.55 5.18 23.32
N PRO A 229 20.48 5.80 24.08
CA PRO A 229 20.31 7.17 24.57
C PRO A 229 20.15 8.23 23.47
N THR A 230 20.91 8.12 22.38
CA THR A 230 20.87 9.05 21.24
C THR A 230 19.54 8.97 20.49
N LYS A 231 19.05 7.75 20.24
CA LYS A 231 17.75 7.50 19.61
C LYS A 231 16.59 7.96 20.49
N ARG A 232 16.68 7.70 21.80
CA ARG A 232 15.71 8.19 22.79
C ARG A 232 15.66 9.72 22.79
N LEU A 233 16.81 10.40 22.74
CA LEU A 233 16.86 11.86 22.66
C LEU A 233 16.20 12.39 21.38
N ALA A 234 16.46 11.76 20.23
CA ALA A 234 15.82 12.13 18.97
C ALA A 234 14.29 11.98 19.03
N TYR A 235 13.79 10.90 19.65
CA TYR A 235 12.36 10.71 19.86
C TYR A 235 11.77 11.72 20.84
N VAL A 236 12.47 12.11 21.90
CA VAL A 236 12.01 13.17 22.81
C VAL A 236 11.89 14.51 22.07
N ARG A 237 12.84 14.84 21.19
CA ARG A 237 12.77 16.05 20.35
C ARG A 237 11.58 16.00 19.39
N MET A 238 11.36 14.85 18.75
CA MET A 238 10.20 14.61 17.90
C MET A 238 8.87 14.66 18.68
N LEU A 239 8.83 14.13 19.90
CA LEU A 239 7.67 14.21 20.79
C LEU A 239 7.36 15.67 21.16
N ASN A 240 8.38 16.47 21.45
CA ASN A 240 8.21 17.90 21.69
C ASN A 240 7.64 18.62 20.47
N GLU A 241 8.05 18.23 19.26
CA GLU A 241 7.48 18.76 18.03
C GLU A 241 6.02 18.34 17.84
N PHE A 242 5.68 17.06 18.03
CA PHE A 242 4.29 16.60 18.00
C PHE A 242 3.42 17.35 19.03
N ASN A 243 3.91 17.55 20.25
CA ASN A 243 3.21 18.35 21.27
C ASN A 243 3.04 19.82 20.85
N SER A 244 4.02 20.40 20.16
CA SER A 244 3.93 21.76 19.62
C SER A 244 2.80 21.86 18.59
N LEU A 245 2.80 20.95 17.60
CA LEU A 245 1.78 20.87 16.55
C LEU A 245 0.39 20.54 17.09
N ALA A 246 0.32 19.68 18.11
CA ALA A 246 -0.91 19.35 18.83
C ALA A 246 -1.57 20.56 19.52
N ASN A 247 -0.77 21.59 19.83
CA ASN A 247 -1.23 22.86 20.39
C ASN A 247 -1.48 23.93 19.30
N GLY A 248 -1.44 23.57 18.02
CA GLY A 248 -1.67 24.48 16.89
C GLY A 248 -0.51 25.43 16.60
N LYS A 249 0.67 25.20 17.18
CA LYS A 249 1.88 25.99 16.86
C LYS A 249 2.38 25.63 15.45
N PRO A 250 3.05 26.57 14.76
CA PRO A 250 3.64 26.28 13.46
C PRO A 250 4.75 25.22 13.57
N PRO A 251 5.02 24.47 12.48
CA PRO A 251 6.12 23.51 12.43
C PRO A 251 7.47 24.22 12.51
N LYS A 252 8.45 23.57 13.13
CA LYS A 252 9.83 24.05 13.17
C LYS A 252 10.49 23.95 11.80
N ALA A 253 11.51 24.79 11.59
CA ALA A 253 12.31 24.80 10.37
C ALA A 253 12.91 23.42 10.04
N GLU A 254 13.45 22.72 11.04
CA GLU A 254 14.02 21.37 10.86
C GLU A 254 13.00 20.36 10.32
N THR A 255 11.75 20.43 10.81
CA THR A 255 10.64 19.58 10.35
C THR A 255 10.33 19.83 8.87
N LEU A 256 10.37 21.09 8.45
CA LEU A 256 10.14 21.49 7.05
C LEU A 256 11.31 21.09 6.16
N LEU A 257 12.55 21.25 6.63
CA LEU A 257 13.75 20.87 5.88
C LEU A 257 13.85 19.35 5.67
N ASN A 258 13.31 18.55 6.59
CA ASN A 258 13.26 17.09 6.46
C ASN A 258 12.11 16.60 5.55
N PHE A 259 11.19 17.49 5.13
CA PHE A 259 10.07 17.11 4.29
C PHE A 259 10.51 16.99 2.83
N GLN A 260 10.91 15.78 2.43
CA GLN A 260 11.39 15.46 1.09
C GLN A 260 10.22 15.23 0.11
N MET A 261 9.45 16.29 -0.16
CA MET A 261 8.42 16.27 -1.19
C MET A 261 8.92 16.96 -2.45
N GLU A 262 9.09 16.19 -3.52
CA GLU A 262 9.58 16.67 -4.81
C GLU A 262 8.40 16.97 -5.74
N LYS A 263 8.42 18.13 -6.40
CA LYS A 263 7.42 18.51 -7.40
C LYS A 263 7.85 18.01 -8.77
N ILE A 264 7.06 17.11 -9.37
CA ILE A 264 7.31 16.60 -10.73
C ILE A 264 6.76 17.57 -11.77
N ALA A 265 5.49 17.95 -11.65
CA ALA A 265 4.81 18.74 -12.66
C ALA A 265 3.51 19.38 -12.13
N VAL A 266 3.06 20.42 -12.84
CA VAL A 266 1.70 20.94 -12.75
C VAL A 266 1.14 20.98 -14.16
N LEU A 267 0.00 20.33 -14.36
CA LEU A 267 -0.67 20.23 -15.64
C LEU A 267 -2.02 20.93 -15.53
N SER A 268 -2.28 21.94 -16.36
CA SER A 268 -3.55 22.66 -16.38
C SER A 268 -4.30 22.37 -17.68
N TRP A 269 -5.63 22.34 -17.61
CA TRP A 269 -6.47 22.18 -18.79
C TRP A 269 -7.72 23.06 -18.72
N LYS A 270 -8.33 23.27 -19.89
CA LYS A 270 -9.60 23.97 -19.98
C LYS A 270 -10.72 23.05 -19.50
N ARG A 271 -11.67 23.66 -18.78
CA ARG A 271 -12.88 22.98 -18.31
C ARG A 271 -13.79 22.61 -19.47
#